data_AF-A0A091VQ23-F1
#
_entry.id   AF-A0A091VQ23-F1
#
_cell.length_a   1.000
_cell.length_b   1.000
_cell.length_c   1.000
_cell.angle_alpha   90.00
_cell.angle_beta   90.00
_cell.angle_gamma   90.00
#
_symmetry.space_group_name_H-M   'P 1'
#
loop_
_entity.id
_entity.type
_entity.pdbx_description
1 polymer ?
#
loop_
_entity_poly.entity_id
_entity_poly.type
_entity_poly.pdbx_seq_one_letter_code
_entity_poly.pdbx_strand_id
1 'polypeptide(L)' 'ECVKARERLELCDARVSSRSQTEEQCTEELFDFLHARDHCVS' A
#
# COMPACT_ATOMS: atom_id res chain seq x y z
N GLU A 1 3.09 11.16 -7.07
CA GLU A 1 3.65 9.86 -6.66
C GLU A 1 3.13 9.37 -5.31
N CYS A 2 3.32 10.09 -4.20
CA CYS A 2 2.81 9.67 -2.87
C CYS A 2 1.32 9.34 -2.77
N VAL A 3 0.46 10.18 -3.36
CA VAL A 3 -1.01 10.02 -3.24
C VAL A 3 -1.49 8.73 -3.94
N LYS A 4 -0.91 8.41 -5.10
CA LYS A 4 -1.23 7.17 -5.84
C LYS A 4 -0.74 5.93 -5.11
N ALA A 5 0.45 5.99 -4.50
CA ALA A 5 0.99 4.88 -3.72
C ALA A 5 0.15 4.61 -2.46
N ARG A 6 -0.33 5.69 -1.80
CA ARG A 6 -1.27 5.58 -0.69
C ARG A 6 -2.61 4.96 -1.10
N GLU A 7 -3.21 5.42 -2.20
CA GLU A 7 -4.48 4.86 -2.70
C GLU A 7 -4.36 3.36 -3.00
N ARG A 8 -3.22 2.92 -3.56
CA ARG A 8 -2.97 1.49 -3.80
C ARG A 8 -2.87 0.69 -2.51
N LEU A 9 -2.18 1.22 -1.50
CA LEU A 9 -2.08 0.58 -0.18
C LEU A 9 -3.46 0.44 0.46
N GLU A 10 -4.28 1.49 0.44
CA GLU A 10 -5.65 1.46 0.99
C GLU A 10 -6.56 0.46 0.24
N LEU A 11 -6.43 0.37 -1.08
CA LEU A 11 -7.15 -0.62 -1.89
C LEU A 11 -6.71 -2.05 -1.59
N CYS A 12 -5.42 -2.27 -1.32
CA CYS A 12 -4.91 -3.57 -0.89
C CYS A 12 -5.43 -3.92 0.51
N ASP A 13 -5.37 -2.99 1.46
CA ASP A 13 -5.86 -3.21 2.83
C ASP A 13 -7.36 -3.53 2.85
N ALA A 14 -8.16 -2.85 2.03
CA ALA A 14 -9.58 -3.16 1.87
C ALA A 14 -9.79 -4.58 1.29
N ARG A 15 -8.95 -5.00 0.34
CA ARG A 15 -9.02 -6.33 -0.28
C ARG A 15 -8.62 -7.43 0.70
N VAL A 16 -7.50 -7.26 1.40
CA VAL A 16 -7.00 -8.24 2.39
C VAL A 16 -7.94 -8.32 3.58
N SER A 17 -8.43 -7.19 4.11
CA SER A 17 -9.39 -7.19 5.23
C SER A 17 -10.75 -7.80 4.87
N SER A 18 -11.17 -7.71 3.60
CA SER A 18 -12.40 -8.37 3.11
C SER A 18 -12.27 -9.89 2.99
N ARG A 19 -11.03 -10.42 3.01
CA ARG A 19 -10.75 -11.85 2.89
C ARG A 19 -10.33 -12.41 4.25
N SER A 20 -11.13 -13.31 4.79
CA SER A 20 -10.87 -13.94 6.09
C SER A 20 -9.70 -14.94 6.08
N GLN A 21 -9.35 -15.50 4.92
CA GLN A 21 -8.20 -16.37 4.71
C GLN A 21 -7.56 -16.05 3.37
N THR A 22 -6.49 -15.26 3.38
CA THR A 22 -5.71 -14.94 2.19
C THR A 22 -4.22 -14.94 2.54
N GLU A 23 -3.40 -15.45 1.63
CA GLU A 23 -1.94 -15.36 1.72
C GLU A 23 -1.41 -14.01 1.20
N GLU A 24 -2.29 -13.21 0.59
CA GLU A 24 -1.98 -11.88 0.08
C GLU A 24 -1.66 -10.93 1.24
N GLN A 25 -0.53 -10.22 1.14
CA GLN A 25 -0.12 -9.18 2.07
C GLN A 25 0.23 -7.91 1.30
N CYS A 26 -0.13 -6.75 1.86
CA CYS A 26 0.10 -5.44 1.24
C CYS A 26 1.53 -4.90 1.45
N THR A 27 2.52 -5.80 1.57
CA THR A 27 3.91 -5.44 1.83
C THR A 27 4.54 -4.73 0.63
N GLU A 28 4.19 -5.12 -0.60
CA GLU A 28 4.64 -4.46 -1.82
C GLU A 28 4.15 -3.00 -1.87
N GLU A 29 2.84 -2.79 -1.71
CA GLU A 29 2.23 -1.46 -1.71
C GLU A 29 2.73 -0.58 -0.55
N LEU A 30 3.07 -1.18 0.59
CA LEU A 30 3.67 -0.48 1.72
C LEU A 30 5.09 0.00 1.37
N PHE A 31 5.91 -0.84 0.75
CA PHE A 31 7.25 -0.44 0.30
C PHE A 31 7.19 0.65 -0.78
N ASP A 32 6.29 0.53 -1.74
CA ASP A 32 6.04 1.55 -2.76
C ASP A 32 5.62 2.89 -2.13
N PHE A 33 4.73 2.85 -1.15
CA PHE A 33 4.34 4.04 -0.41
C PHE A 33 5.50 4.67 0.36
N LEU A 34 6.31 3.86 1.06
CA LEU A 34 7.48 4.36 1.79
C LEU A 34 8.52 4.98 0.85
N HIS A 35 8.78 4.36 -0.29
CA HIS A 35 9.71 4.88 -1.28
C HIS A 35 9.22 6.20 -1.89
N ALA A 36 7.93 6.27 -2.24
CA ALA A 36 7.32 7.50 -2.73
C ALA A 36 7.30 8.60 -1.66
N ARG A 37 7.10 8.24 -0.39
CA ARG A 37 7.10 9.16 0.76
C ARG A 37 8.46 9.78 1.00
N ASP A 38 9.51 8.96 0.96
CA ASP A 38 10.90 9.42 1.10
C ASP A 38 11.24 10.48 0.05
N HIS A 39 10.74 10.28 -1.18
CA HIS A 39 10.92 11.21 -2.28
C HIS A 39 10.08 12.50 -2.17
N CYS A 40 8.91 12.45 -1.52
CA CYS A 40 8.04 13.62 -1.34
C CYS A 40 8.40 14.50 -0.14
N VAL A 41 9.16 13.98 0.82
CA VAL A 41 9.62 14.73 2.01
C VAL A 41 10.95 15.46 1.75
N SER A 42 11.59 15.21 0.60
CA SER A 42 12.83 15.86 0.16
C SER A 42 12.60 17.14 -0.64
#